data_AF-A0A0P9D520-F1
#
_entry.id   AF-A0A0P9D520-F1
#
_cell.length_a   1.000
_cell.length_b   1.000
_cell.length_c   1.000
_cell.angle_alpha   90.00
_cell.angle_beta   90.00
_cell.angle_gamma   90.00
#
_symmetry.space_group_name_H-M   'P 1'
#
loop_
_entity.id
_entity.type
_entity.pdbx_description
1 polymer ?
#
loop_
_entity_poly.entity_id
_entity_poly.type
_entity_poly.pdbx_seq_one_letter_code
_entity_poly.pdbx_strand_id
1 'polypeptide(L)' 'MMENTSKQQPTRPPFTPGELSQMADQVVHQAVTSWYRDWLRSQIDEALDARDKVRFHELADEWNQRYAR' A
#
# COMPACT_ATOMS: atom_id res chain seq x y z
N MET A 1 -28.50 34.09 -35.59
CA MET A 1 -28.11 34.06 -34.17
C MET A 1 -27.75 32.62 -33.86
N MET A 2 -26.49 32.31 -33.58
CA MET A 2 -26.04 30.94 -33.31
C MET A 2 -25.99 30.73 -31.80
N GLU A 3 -26.81 29.82 -31.28
CA GLU A 3 -26.82 29.47 -29.86
C GLU A 3 -25.56 28.66 -29.52
N ASN A 4 -24.75 29.21 -28.63
CA ASN A 4 -23.53 28.59 -28.14
C ASN A 4 -23.90 27.68 -26.95
N THR A 5 -24.14 26.40 -27.21
CA THR A 5 -24.46 25.41 -26.17
C THR A 5 -23.16 24.98 -25.47
N SER A 6 -22.71 25.78 -24.50
CA SER A 6 -21.64 25.39 -23.57
C SER A 6 -22.07 24.16 -22.78
N LYS A 7 -21.54 22.99 -23.15
CA LYS A 7 -21.69 21.75 -22.39
C LYS A 7 -21.00 21.95 -21.03
N GLN A 8 -21.78 22.18 -19.98
CA GLN A 8 -21.28 22.18 -18.62
C GLN A 8 -20.76 20.78 -18.31
N GLN A 9 -19.45 20.65 -18.19
CA GLN A 9 -18.78 19.46 -17.68
C GLN A 9 -19.22 19.32 -16.21
N PRO A 10 -19.70 18.15 -15.75
CA PRO A 10 -20.08 17.98 -14.36
C PRO A 10 -18.80 18.04 -13.51
N THR A 11 -18.53 19.18 -12.90
CA THR A 11 -17.50 19.32 -11.86
C THR A 11 -17.99 18.55 -10.65
N ARG A 12 -17.46 17.34 -10.44
CA ARG A 12 -17.63 16.60 -9.18
C ARG A 12 -17.29 17.58 -8.05
N PRO A 13 -18.15 17.76 -7.04
CA PRO A 13 -17.80 18.57 -5.89
C PRO A 13 -16.49 18.03 -5.28
N PRO A 14 -15.63 18.90 -4.72
CA PRO A 14 -14.42 18.45 -4.06
C PRO A 14 -14.75 17.38 -3.02
N PHE A 15 -13.83 16.44 -2.82
CA PHE A 15 -13.98 15.40 -1.82
C PHE A 15 -14.40 16.00 -0.47
N THR A 16 -15.39 15.38 0.16
CA THR A 16 -15.76 15.72 1.53
C THR A 16 -14.59 15.41 2.47
N PRO A 17 -14.48 16.09 3.63
CA PRO A 17 -13.45 15.77 4.62
C PRO A 17 -13.42 14.29 5.03
N GLY A 18 -14.60 13.63 5.07
CA GLY A 18 -14.70 12.20 5.37
C GLY A 18 -14.13 11.31 4.26
N GLU A 19 -14.42 11.63 3.00
CA GLU A 19 -13.83 10.91 1.86
C GLU A 19 -12.30 11.08 1.81
N LEU A 20 -11.81 12.31 2.07
CA LEU A 20 -10.36 12.56 2.14
C LEU A 20 -9.70 11.77 3.27
N SER A 21 -10.33 11.72 4.45
CA SER A 21 -9.81 10.93 5.57
C SER A 21 -9.73 9.45 5.21
N GLN A 22 -10.80 8.88 4.64
CA GLN A 22 -10.82 7.48 4.24
C GLN A 22 -9.75 7.16 3.18
N MET A 23 -9.58 8.05 2.20
CA MET A 23 -8.53 7.90 1.19
C MET A 23 -7.13 7.99 1.81
N ALA A 24 -6.91 8.93 2.74
CA ALA A 24 -5.65 9.04 3.46
C ALA A 24 -5.35 7.76 4.27
N ASP A 25 -6.32 7.22 4.98
CA ASP A 25 -6.19 5.98 5.73
C ASP A 25 -5.84 4.80 4.82
N GLN A 26 -6.49 4.70 3.66
CA GLN A 26 -6.17 3.67 2.66
C GLN A 26 -4.75 3.80 2.11
N VAL A 27 -4.32 5.02 1.79
CA VAL A 27 -2.97 5.28 1.29
C VAL A 27 -1.92 4.94 2.34
N VAL A 28 -2.13 5.38 3.59
CA VAL A 28 -1.24 5.07 4.71
C VAL A 28 -1.18 3.56 4.94
N HIS A 29 -2.33 2.89 4.95
CA HIS A 29 -2.38 1.44 5.12
C HIS A 29 -1.59 0.72 4.02
N GLN A 30 -1.82 1.05 2.75
CA GLN A 30 -1.09 0.46 1.62
C GLN A 30 0.41 0.73 1.69
N ALA A 31 0.81 1.95 2.07
CA ALA A 31 2.21 2.33 2.21
C ALA A 31 2.90 1.54 3.33
N VAL A 32 2.27 1.43 4.50
CA VAL A 32 2.79 0.66 5.64
C VAL A 32 2.89 -0.82 5.30
N THR A 33 1.86 -1.40 4.67
CA THR A 33 1.91 -2.81 4.23
C THR A 33 3.02 -3.06 3.23
N SER A 34 3.23 -2.15 2.28
CA SER A 34 4.28 -2.29 1.26
C SER A 34 5.67 -2.15 1.88
N TRP A 35 5.87 -1.12 2.71
CA TRP A 35 7.10 -0.92 3.45
C TRP A 35 7.45 -2.15 4.30
N TYR A 36 6.48 -2.69 5.04
CA TYR A 36 6.72 -3.85 5.90
C TYR A 36 7.13 -5.09 5.10
N ARG A 37 6.48 -5.32 3.96
CA ARG A 37 6.83 -6.43 3.07
C ARG A 37 8.26 -6.29 2.55
N ASP A 38 8.65 -5.09 2.12
CA ASP A 38 9.99 -4.84 1.58
C ASP A 38 11.06 -4.96 2.68
N TRP A 39 10.76 -4.46 3.89
CA TRP A 39 11.61 -4.64 5.06
C TRP A 39 11.78 -6.13 5.40
N LEU A 40 10.69 -6.90 5.46
CA LEU A 40 10.73 -8.32 5.80
C LEU A 40 11.55 -9.10 4.77
N ARG A 41 11.43 -8.76 3.47
CA ARG A 41 12.27 -9.35 2.42
C ARG A 41 13.75 -9.04 2.64
N SER A 42 14.11 -7.78 2.94
CA SER A 42 15.51 -7.40 3.22
C SER A 42 16.09 -8.21 4.39
N GLN A 43 15.31 -8.40 5.45
CA GLN A 43 15.76 -9.16 6.62
C GLN A 43 15.97 -10.65 6.29
N ILE A 44 15.15 -11.23 5.41
CA ILE A 44 15.33 -12.60 4.93
C ILE A 44 16.63 -12.72 4.12
N ASP A 45 16.86 -11.78 3.20
CA ASP A 45 18.09 -11.74 2.39
C ASP A 45 19.34 -11.61 3.29
N GLU A 46 19.31 -10.73 4.29
CA GLU A 46 20.37 -10.56 5.28
C GLU A 46 20.62 -11.84 6.09
N ALA A 47 19.57 -12.55 6.51
CA ALA A 47 19.70 -13.82 7.24
C ALA A 47 20.33 -14.92 6.36
N LEU A 48 19.99 -14.97 5.07
CA LEU A 48 20.59 -15.90 4.12
C LEU A 48 22.08 -15.60 3.91
N ASP A 49 22.44 -14.33 3.73
CA ASP A 49 23.84 -13.89 3.57
C ASP A 49 24.68 -14.21 4.82
N ALA A 50 24.11 -14.03 6.01
CA ALA A 50 24.73 -14.37 7.28
C ALA A 50 24.75 -15.90 7.57
N ARG A 51 24.07 -16.71 6.75
CA ARG A 51 23.81 -18.14 7.01
C ARG A 51 23.12 -18.40 8.36
N ASP A 52 22.34 -17.44 8.86
CA ASP A 52 21.57 -17.55 10.09
C ASP A 52 20.25 -18.28 9.81
N LYS A 53 20.28 -19.61 9.99
CA LYS A 53 19.12 -20.47 9.73
C LYS A 53 17.96 -20.21 10.68
N VAL A 54 18.23 -19.88 11.94
CA VAL A 54 17.17 -19.64 12.93
C VAL A 54 16.42 -18.38 12.52
N ARG A 55 17.16 -17.30 12.27
CA ARG A 55 16.57 -16.03 11.87
C ARG A 55 15.83 -16.13 10.53
N PHE A 56 16.40 -16.84 9.57
CA PHE A 56 15.73 -17.10 8.29
C PHE A 56 14.38 -17.79 8.50
N HIS A 57 14.32 -18.86 9.31
CA HIS A 57 13.07 -19.59 9.54
C HIS A 57 12.01 -18.74 10.24
N GLU A 58 12.39 -17.95 11.25
CA GLU A 58 11.47 -17.02 11.92
C GLU A 58 10.84 -16.03 10.93
N LEU A 59 11.67 -15.40 10.08
CA LEU A 59 11.22 -14.41 9.11
C LEU A 59 10.42 -15.03 7.97
N ALA A 60 10.79 -16.24 7.53
CA ALA A 60 10.07 -16.99 6.50
C ALA A 60 8.68 -17.43 7.00
N ASP A 61 8.58 -17.87 8.26
CA ASP A 61 7.29 -18.22 8.87
C ASP A 61 6.39 -16.99 8.99
N GLU A 62 6.94 -15.84 9.41
CA GLU A 62 6.19 -14.59 9.44
C GLU A 62 5.71 -14.18 8.03
N TRP A 63 6.59 -14.29 7.03
CA TRP A 63 6.22 -14.02 5.64
C TRP A 63 5.05 -14.91 5.20
N ASN A 64 5.13 -16.20 5.49
CA ASN A 64 4.09 -17.15 5.12
C ASN A 64 2.76 -16.86 5.82
N GLN A 65 2.77 -16.56 7.13
CA GLN A 65 1.56 -16.22 7.87
C GLN A 65 0.84 -14.98 7.31
N ARG A 66 1.60 -14.01 6.79
CA ARG A 66 1.05 -12.74 6.31
C ARG A 66 0.71 -12.75 4.81
N TYR A 67 1.44 -13.53 4.00
CA TYR A 67 1.42 -13.39 2.54
C TYR A 67 1.25 -14.70 1.76
N ALA A 68 1.43 -15.86 2.38
CA ALA A 68 1.11 -17.12 1.70
C ALA A 68 -0.42 -17.28 1.65
N ARG A 69 -0.96 -17.38 0.44
CA ARG A 69 -2.36 -17.72 0.17
C ARG A 69 -2.46 -19.17 -0.26
#